data_AF-A0A316YPH9-F1
#
_entry.id   AF-A0A316YPH9-F1
#
_cell.length_a   1.000
_cell.length_b   1.000
_cell.length_c   1.000
_cell.angle_alpha   90.00
_cell.angle_beta   90.00
_cell.angle_gamma   90.00
#
_symmetry.space_group_name_H-M   'P 1'
#
loop_
_entity.id
_entity.type
_entity.pdbx_description
1 polymer ?
#
loop_
_entity_poly.entity_id
_entity_poly.type
_entity_poly.pdbx_seq_one_letter_code
_entity_poly.pdbx_strand_id
1 'polypeptide(L)'
;MKVHPIPLRDDNYGYLVVDAAHPTKGVLVDPYDVPTCQAHLKQHGITEVVGNITTHHHFDHSGGNEAFHKAYPDAPIFGGSDKVPCLSRPVKHGDAFPLFPGSSIQVKTYATPCHTQDSTAFFLEDSKAKDGEYTRGVFTGDTLFVSGCGRFFEGTPEEMHTALNKTLAGLPGDTVVFCGHEYTKGNVAFSAGVVPNNAAVQKLVEFVRTGQNKGVTTGVFTIDDEKRHNVFMLVDDAEVKKAIGLESAGPVEVMAKLRELKNSGQMMAKV
;
A
#
# COMPACT_ATOMS: atom_id res chain seq x y z
N MET A 1 7.43 -7.22 -14.31
CA MET A 1 7.96 -6.87 -12.96
C MET A 1 7.72 -8.01 -11.97
N LYS A 2 8.70 -8.32 -11.12
CA LYS A 2 8.51 -9.24 -9.98
C LYS A 2 8.53 -8.45 -8.68
N VAL A 3 7.62 -8.79 -7.77
CA VAL A 3 7.54 -8.19 -6.43
C VAL A 3 7.54 -9.31 -5.40
N HIS A 4 8.43 -9.21 -4.42
CA HIS A 4 8.58 -10.16 -3.33
C HIS A 4 8.30 -9.46 -2.01
N PRO A 5 7.17 -9.76 -1.34
CA PRO A 5 6.92 -9.27 0.00
C PRO A 5 7.99 -9.79 0.97
N ILE A 6 8.46 -8.91 1.85
CA ILE A 6 9.41 -9.19 2.91
C ILE A 6 8.66 -8.95 4.23
N PRO A 7 8.25 -10.01 4.94
CA PRO A 7 7.66 -9.86 6.26
C PRO A 7 8.66 -9.20 7.21
N LEU A 8 8.24 -8.13 7.88
CA LEU A 8 9.03 -7.36 8.82
C LEU A 8 8.21 -7.15 10.09
N ARG A 9 8.89 -7.09 11.24
CA ARG A 9 8.24 -6.93 12.56
C ARG A 9 7.13 -7.99 12.75
N ASP A 10 6.03 -7.61 13.39
CA ASP A 10 4.90 -8.51 13.66
C ASP A 10 3.91 -8.57 12.46
N ASP A 11 3.74 -7.46 11.75
CA ASP A 11 2.73 -7.35 10.68
C ASP A 11 3.10 -6.40 9.53
N ASN A 12 4.30 -5.82 9.50
CA ASN A 12 4.75 -4.94 8.42
C ASN A 12 5.19 -5.75 7.18
N TYR A 13 5.05 -5.14 6.01
CA TYR A 13 5.70 -5.60 4.78
C TYR A 13 6.66 -4.55 4.25
N GLY A 14 7.92 -4.95 4.08
CA GLY A 14 8.79 -4.36 3.07
C GLY A 14 8.62 -5.10 1.74
N TYR A 15 9.21 -4.58 0.67
CA TYR A 15 9.16 -5.25 -0.64
C TYR A 15 10.50 -5.22 -1.35
N LEU A 16 10.82 -6.31 -2.04
CA LEU A 16 11.84 -6.33 -3.07
C LEU A 16 11.16 -6.27 -4.44
N VAL A 17 11.48 -5.23 -5.21
CA VAL A 17 11.05 -5.07 -6.60
C VAL A 17 12.21 -5.40 -7.52
N VAL A 18 11.95 -6.27 -8.51
CA VAL A 18 12.92 -6.74 -9.49
C VAL A 18 12.38 -6.50 -10.90
N ASP A 19 13.16 -5.77 -11.70
CA ASP A 19 12.99 -5.74 -13.15
C ASP A 19 13.46 -7.08 -13.73
N ALA A 20 12.57 -7.82 -14.38
CA ALA A 20 12.88 -9.13 -14.93
C ALA A 20 13.94 -9.08 -16.04
N ALA A 21 14.11 -7.92 -16.70
CA ALA A 21 15.20 -7.70 -17.66
C ALA A 21 16.57 -7.53 -16.97
N HIS A 22 16.59 -7.21 -15.68
CA HIS A 22 17.77 -6.99 -14.86
C HIS A 22 17.69 -7.83 -13.55
N PRO A 23 17.67 -9.16 -13.64
CA PRO A 23 17.27 -10.04 -12.53
C PRO A 23 18.21 -10.03 -11.33
N THR A 24 19.40 -9.43 -11.44
CA THR A 24 20.37 -9.29 -10.35
C THR A 24 20.31 -7.93 -9.65
N LYS A 25 19.46 -7.00 -10.13
CA LYS A 25 19.24 -5.67 -9.56
C LYS A 25 17.94 -5.63 -8.76
N GLY A 26 17.94 -4.99 -7.60
CA GLY A 26 16.77 -4.87 -6.75
C GLY A 26 16.57 -3.47 -6.19
N VAL A 27 15.31 -3.04 -6.09
CA VAL A 27 14.89 -1.88 -5.31
C VAL A 27 14.13 -2.38 -4.09
N LEU A 28 14.45 -1.84 -2.92
CA LEU A 28 13.71 -2.13 -1.69
C LEU A 28 12.64 -1.06 -1.45
N VAL A 29 11.49 -1.45 -0.91
CA VAL A 29 10.44 -0.54 -0.45
C VAL A 29 10.29 -0.73 1.06
N ASP A 30 10.31 0.38 1.81
CA ASP A 30 10.21 0.44 3.27
C ASP A 30 11.10 -0.60 4.01
N PRO A 31 12.43 -0.62 3.78
CA PRO A 31 13.34 -1.66 4.29
C PRO A 31 13.71 -1.46 5.77
N TYR A 32 12.73 -1.56 6.67
CA TYR A 32 12.91 -1.33 8.10
C TYR A 32 14.06 -2.16 8.72
N ASP A 33 14.08 -3.48 8.48
CA ASP A 33 15.17 -4.36 8.95
C ASP A 33 16.07 -4.78 7.78
N VAL A 34 17.16 -4.04 7.60
CA VAL A 34 18.13 -4.25 6.51
C VAL A 34 18.74 -5.66 6.50
N PRO A 35 19.11 -6.28 7.65
CA PRO A 35 19.57 -7.67 7.66
C PRO A 35 18.56 -8.67 7.09
N THR A 36 17.27 -8.54 7.45
CA THR A 36 16.20 -9.37 6.89
C THR A 36 16.04 -9.12 5.39
N CYS A 37 16.05 -7.85 4.95
CA CYS A 37 16.04 -7.53 3.52
C CYS A 37 17.23 -8.16 2.78
N GLN A 38 18.44 -8.13 3.37
CA GLN A 38 19.64 -8.78 2.81
C GLN A 38 19.51 -10.29 2.67
N ALA A 39 18.84 -10.97 3.59
CA ALA A 39 18.55 -12.39 3.46
C ALA A 39 17.63 -12.67 2.26
N HIS A 40 16.60 -11.86 2.07
CA HIS A 40 15.70 -11.94 0.91
C HIS A 40 16.42 -11.61 -0.41
N LEU A 41 17.27 -10.58 -0.43
CA LEU A 41 18.11 -10.26 -1.60
C LEU A 41 18.93 -11.48 -2.04
N LYS A 42 19.60 -12.14 -1.09
CA LYS A 42 20.38 -13.37 -1.35
C LYS A 42 19.49 -14.51 -1.86
N GLN A 43 18.34 -14.74 -1.22
CA GLN A 43 17.38 -15.77 -1.63
C GLN A 43 16.91 -15.59 -3.08
N HIS A 44 16.78 -14.34 -3.53
CA HIS A 44 16.31 -14.00 -4.88
C HIS A 44 17.45 -13.71 -5.87
N GLY A 45 18.72 -13.94 -5.49
CA GLY A 45 19.88 -13.77 -6.38
C GLY A 45 20.22 -12.33 -6.71
N ILE A 46 19.81 -11.37 -5.87
CA ILE A 46 20.10 -9.94 -6.05
C ILE A 46 21.51 -9.65 -5.54
N THR A 47 22.36 -9.15 -6.45
CA THR A 47 23.75 -8.78 -6.16
C THR A 47 23.97 -7.27 -6.13
N GLU A 48 23.03 -6.50 -6.69
CA GLU A 48 23.12 -5.04 -6.80
C GLU A 48 21.82 -4.40 -6.30
N VAL A 49 21.89 -3.64 -5.21
CA VAL A 49 20.75 -2.86 -4.72
C VAL A 49 20.84 -1.47 -5.34
N VAL A 50 19.81 -1.07 -6.07
CA VAL A 50 19.83 0.13 -6.93
C VAL A 50 18.86 1.22 -6.49
N GLY A 51 18.20 1.04 -5.34
CA GLY A 51 17.37 2.07 -4.73
C GLY A 51 16.59 1.60 -3.51
N ASN A 52 16.10 2.58 -2.75
CA ASN A 52 15.14 2.44 -1.68
C ASN A 52 13.98 3.41 -1.93
N ILE A 53 12.75 2.91 -1.83
CA ILE A 53 11.53 3.72 -1.85
C ILE A 53 10.97 3.74 -0.43
N THR A 54 10.81 4.93 0.14
CA THR A 54 10.16 5.10 1.45
C THR A 54 8.81 5.78 1.26
N THR A 55 7.74 5.13 1.70
CA THR A 55 6.37 5.62 1.52
C THR A 55 6.06 6.81 2.42
N HIS A 56 6.55 6.80 3.66
CA HIS A 56 6.39 7.87 4.63
C HIS A 56 7.40 7.78 5.79
N HIS A 57 7.45 8.82 6.64
CA HIS A 57 8.47 8.94 7.68
C HIS A 57 8.28 8.06 8.93
N HIS A 58 7.16 7.35 9.12
CA HIS A 58 7.01 6.56 10.35
C HIS A 58 8.13 5.52 10.48
N PHE A 59 8.54 5.28 11.72
CA PHE A 59 9.76 4.56 12.03
C PHE A 59 9.74 3.12 11.55
N ASP A 60 8.59 2.46 11.54
CA ASP A 60 8.44 1.08 11.08
C ASP A 60 8.47 0.91 9.56
N HIS A 61 8.53 2.02 8.81
CA HIS A 61 8.78 2.04 7.37
C HIS A 61 10.18 2.60 7.04
N SER A 62 10.53 3.72 7.68
CA SER A 62 11.72 4.50 7.35
C SER A 62 12.92 4.26 8.27
N GLY A 63 12.73 3.58 9.40
CA GLY A 63 13.75 3.41 10.44
C GLY A 63 14.98 2.62 9.99
N GLY A 64 14.86 1.85 8.92
CA GLY A 64 15.99 1.14 8.30
C GLY A 64 16.83 1.99 7.36
N ASN A 65 16.41 3.22 7.03
CA ASN A 65 17.04 4.01 5.97
C ASN A 65 18.50 4.40 6.26
N GLU A 66 18.85 4.70 7.51
CA GLU A 66 20.25 4.99 7.87
C GLU A 66 21.14 3.76 7.69
N ALA A 67 20.66 2.59 8.13
CA ALA A 67 21.35 1.32 7.93
C ALA A 67 21.45 0.94 6.45
N PHE A 68 20.38 1.21 5.68
CA PHE A 68 20.35 1.02 4.22
C PHE A 68 21.40 1.89 3.55
N HIS A 69 21.44 3.19 3.88
CA HIS A 69 22.40 4.13 3.31
C HIS A 69 23.85 3.72 3.63
N LYS A 70 24.11 3.22 4.84
CA LYS A 70 25.42 2.69 5.21
C LYS A 70 25.81 1.44 4.40
N ALA A 71 24.85 0.55 4.13
CA ALA A 71 25.09 -0.68 3.39
C ALA A 71 25.19 -0.46 1.87
N TYR A 72 24.46 0.53 1.34
CA TYR A 72 24.31 0.83 -0.08
C TYR A 72 24.47 2.35 -0.33
N PRO A 73 25.67 2.91 -0.13
CA PRO A 73 25.88 4.37 -0.12
C PRO A 73 25.54 5.07 -1.44
N ASP A 74 25.68 4.36 -2.56
CA ASP A 74 25.39 4.90 -3.90
C ASP A 74 23.92 4.71 -4.32
N ALA A 75 23.13 3.94 -3.57
CA ALA A 75 21.73 3.70 -3.88
C ALA A 75 20.85 4.88 -3.41
N PRO A 76 20.03 5.47 -4.29
CA PRO A 76 19.15 6.57 -3.90
C PRO A 76 18.04 6.13 -2.94
N ILE A 77 17.63 7.04 -2.06
CA ILE A 77 16.45 6.91 -1.20
C ILE A 77 15.41 7.91 -1.68
N PHE A 78 14.31 7.38 -2.21
CA PHE A 78 13.15 8.13 -2.67
C PHE A 78 12.12 8.31 -1.55
N GLY A 79 11.50 9.47 -1.45
CA GLY A 79 10.51 9.76 -0.42
C GLY A 79 9.88 11.14 -0.57
N GLY A 80 8.73 11.35 0.08
CA GLY A 80 7.90 12.54 -0.10
C GLY A 80 8.34 13.79 0.68
N SER A 81 9.22 13.66 1.68
CA SER A 81 9.70 14.78 2.50
C SER A 81 11.06 14.53 3.14
N ASP A 82 11.69 15.59 3.65
CA ASP A 82 12.93 15.57 4.42
C ASP A 82 12.80 14.92 5.81
N LYS A 83 11.59 14.57 6.25
CA LYS A 83 11.37 13.72 7.43
C LYS A 83 11.83 12.27 7.19
N VAL A 84 11.94 11.83 5.94
CA VAL A 84 12.48 10.51 5.59
C VAL A 84 13.99 10.50 5.87
N PRO A 85 14.50 9.63 6.77
CA PRO A 85 15.92 9.60 7.09
C PRO A 85 16.78 9.27 5.86
N CYS A 86 17.93 9.94 5.75
CA CYS A 86 18.88 9.79 4.64
C CYS A 86 18.28 10.01 3.23
N LEU A 87 17.17 10.75 3.11
CA LEU A 87 16.57 11.07 1.82
C LEU A 87 17.60 11.69 0.87
N SER A 88 17.73 11.12 -0.33
CA SER A 88 18.62 11.63 -1.38
C SER A 88 17.89 11.96 -2.68
N ARG A 89 16.64 11.50 -2.85
CA ARG A 89 15.78 11.78 -4.01
C ARG A 89 14.37 12.17 -3.55
N PRO A 90 14.13 13.45 -3.20
CA PRO A 90 12.77 13.91 -2.91
C PRO A 90 11.87 13.75 -4.14
N VAL A 91 10.64 13.30 -3.93
CA VAL A 91 9.61 13.18 -4.97
C VAL A 91 8.37 13.99 -4.62
N LYS A 92 7.61 14.38 -5.64
CA LYS A 92 6.35 15.11 -5.53
C LYS A 92 5.23 14.37 -6.23
N HIS A 93 3.99 14.82 -6.04
CA HIS A 93 2.85 14.30 -6.78
C HIS A 93 3.06 14.46 -8.30
N GLY A 94 2.90 13.38 -9.05
CA GLY A 94 2.95 13.37 -10.51
C GLY A 94 4.34 13.21 -11.11
N ASP A 95 5.41 13.15 -10.31
CA ASP A 95 6.75 12.84 -10.82
C ASP A 95 6.74 11.45 -11.48
N ALA A 96 7.51 11.31 -12.56
CA ALA A 96 7.65 10.07 -13.30
C ALA A 96 9.11 9.84 -13.67
N PHE A 97 9.60 8.62 -13.45
CA PHE A 97 11.00 8.23 -13.69
C PHE A 97 11.11 6.71 -13.85
N PRO A 98 12.14 6.19 -14.53
CA PRO A 98 12.38 4.75 -14.53
C PRO A 98 12.82 4.29 -13.13
N LEU A 99 12.46 3.06 -12.73
CA LEU A 99 12.81 2.47 -11.42
C LEU A 99 14.30 2.63 -11.07
N PHE A 100 15.16 2.50 -12.07
CA PHE A 100 16.56 2.88 -12.07
C PHE A 100 17.02 3.13 -13.52
N PRO A 101 18.18 3.79 -13.78
CA PRO A 101 18.67 4.00 -15.13
C PRO A 101 18.76 2.69 -15.94
N GLY A 102 18.02 2.61 -17.04
CA GLY A 102 17.97 1.43 -17.92
C GLY A 102 16.80 0.47 -17.66
N SER A 103 16.07 0.61 -16.55
CA SER A 103 14.88 -0.20 -16.25
C SER A 103 13.73 0.05 -17.25
N SER A 104 13.00 -1.01 -17.64
CA SER A 104 11.72 -0.83 -18.37
C SER A 104 10.58 -0.38 -17.48
N ILE A 105 10.66 -0.68 -16.18
CA ILE A 105 9.64 -0.31 -15.19
C ILE A 105 9.65 1.20 -14.99
N GLN A 106 8.50 1.83 -15.22
CA GLN A 106 8.25 3.24 -14.92
C GLN A 106 7.61 3.38 -13.55
N VAL A 107 8.11 4.34 -12.77
CA VAL A 107 7.56 4.76 -11.49
C VAL A 107 6.81 6.06 -11.71
N LYS A 108 5.62 6.18 -11.13
CA LYS A 108 4.89 7.42 -10.97
C LYS A 108 4.47 7.61 -9.53
N THR A 109 4.67 8.81 -9.00
CA THR A 109 4.43 9.11 -7.59
C THR A 109 3.10 9.83 -7.40
N TYR A 110 2.41 9.50 -6.33
CA TYR A 110 1.13 10.08 -5.97
C TYR A 110 1.19 10.48 -4.50
N ALA A 111 1.24 11.79 -4.23
CA ALA A 111 1.06 12.28 -2.87
C ALA A 111 -0.34 11.88 -2.37
N THR A 112 -0.39 11.29 -1.19
CA THR A 112 -1.60 10.81 -0.51
C THR A 112 -1.56 11.25 0.96
N PRO A 113 -1.51 12.57 1.25
CA PRO A 113 -1.46 13.05 2.63
C PRO A 113 -2.71 12.57 3.36
N CYS A 114 -2.54 12.08 4.59
CA CYS A 114 -3.58 11.97 5.62
C CYS A 114 -3.03 11.17 6.82
N HIS A 115 -2.54 9.96 6.54
CA HIS A 115 -1.91 9.13 7.56
C HIS A 115 -0.70 9.85 8.13
N THR A 116 0.20 10.24 7.23
CA THR A 116 1.14 11.34 7.43
C THR A 116 0.99 12.35 6.31
N GLN A 117 1.50 13.56 6.50
CA GLN A 117 1.49 14.60 5.48
C GLN A 117 2.48 14.31 4.33
N ASP A 118 3.48 13.46 4.56
CA ASP A 118 4.46 13.06 3.55
C ASP A 118 4.18 11.69 2.89
N SER A 119 3.03 11.08 3.23
CA SER A 119 2.60 9.81 2.65
C SER A 119 2.53 9.90 1.12
N THR A 120 3.31 9.03 0.46
CA THR A 120 3.44 8.97 -1.00
C THR A 120 3.25 7.53 -1.47
N ALA A 121 2.29 7.33 -2.37
CA ALA A 121 2.12 6.06 -3.07
C ALA A 121 2.98 6.02 -4.35
N PHE A 122 3.60 4.88 -4.61
CA PHE A 122 4.46 4.66 -5.77
C PHE A 122 3.80 3.64 -6.70
N PHE A 123 3.30 4.12 -7.84
CA PHE A 123 2.76 3.29 -8.90
C PHE A 123 3.89 2.86 -9.83
N LEU A 124 4.07 1.55 -10.00
CA LEU A 124 5.05 0.96 -10.90
C LEU A 124 4.33 0.26 -12.03
N GLU A 125 4.79 0.49 -13.26
CA GLU A 125 4.25 -0.15 -14.46
C GLU A 125 5.39 -0.67 -15.34
N ASP A 126 5.29 -1.93 -15.73
CA ASP A 126 6.19 -2.61 -16.64
C ASP A 126 5.44 -3.00 -17.91
N SER A 127 5.53 -2.14 -18.92
CA SER A 127 4.91 -2.38 -20.24
C SER A 127 5.50 -3.59 -20.99
N LYS A 128 6.56 -4.20 -20.46
CA LYS A 128 7.21 -5.40 -21.01
C LYS A 128 7.03 -6.65 -20.15
N ALA A 129 6.16 -6.59 -19.14
CA ALA A 129 5.84 -7.74 -18.30
C ALA A 129 5.35 -8.93 -19.15
N LYS A 130 5.78 -10.12 -18.75
CA LYS A 130 5.41 -11.40 -19.37
C LYS A 130 4.43 -12.16 -18.48
N ASP A 131 3.86 -13.24 -19.01
CA ASP A 131 3.00 -14.13 -18.23
C ASP A 131 3.68 -14.56 -16.91
N GLY A 132 2.95 -14.40 -15.81
CA GLY A 132 3.44 -14.69 -14.46
C GLY A 132 4.19 -13.52 -13.78
N GLU A 133 4.30 -12.37 -14.43
CA GLU A 133 4.81 -11.13 -13.85
C GLU A 133 3.69 -10.11 -13.62
N TYR A 134 3.93 -9.18 -12.70
CA TYR A 134 3.06 -8.03 -12.54
C TYR A 134 3.31 -7.03 -13.66
N THR A 135 2.26 -6.66 -14.38
CA THR A 135 2.27 -5.53 -15.33
C THR A 135 2.29 -4.20 -14.59
N ARG A 136 1.58 -4.12 -13.47
CA ARG A 136 1.47 -2.89 -12.66
C ARG A 136 1.18 -3.19 -11.21
N GLY A 137 1.67 -2.33 -10.33
CA GLY A 137 1.45 -2.40 -8.89
C GLY A 137 1.57 -1.03 -8.24
N VAL A 138 0.91 -0.84 -7.10
CA VAL A 138 1.03 0.39 -6.32
C VAL A 138 1.43 0.07 -4.88
N PHE A 139 2.53 0.68 -4.43
CA PHE A 139 3.00 0.61 -3.06
C PHE A 139 2.37 1.76 -2.29
N THR A 140 1.46 1.44 -1.38
CA THR A 140 0.54 2.42 -0.76
C THR A 140 0.95 2.84 0.64
N GLY A 141 1.96 2.18 1.21
CA GLY A 141 2.32 2.31 2.62
C GLY A 141 1.07 2.17 3.48
N ASP A 142 0.80 3.20 4.28
CA ASP A 142 -0.29 3.21 5.23
C ASP A 142 -1.50 4.01 4.78
N THR A 143 -1.55 4.46 3.52
CA THR A 143 -2.73 5.13 2.97
C THR A 143 -3.87 4.13 2.75
N LEU A 144 -3.62 3.12 1.89
CA LEU A 144 -4.58 2.08 1.50
C LEU A 144 -4.08 0.72 1.97
N PHE A 145 -4.94 -0.01 2.68
CA PHE A 145 -4.75 -1.43 3.01
C PHE A 145 -5.81 -2.26 2.31
N VAL A 146 -5.62 -3.57 2.25
CA VAL A 146 -6.68 -4.47 1.78
C VAL A 146 -7.92 -4.32 2.67
N SER A 147 -9.03 -3.89 2.05
CA SER A 147 -10.32 -3.59 2.70
C SER A 147 -10.25 -2.54 3.83
N GLY A 148 -9.20 -1.71 3.89
CA GLY A 148 -9.03 -0.70 4.91
C GLY A 148 -8.23 0.53 4.47
N CYS A 149 -7.97 1.43 5.41
CA CYS A 149 -7.09 2.58 5.24
C CYS A 149 -6.35 2.91 6.54
N GLY A 150 -5.33 3.76 6.43
CA GLY A 150 -4.59 4.31 7.57
C GLY A 150 -5.46 5.04 8.58
N ARG A 151 -4.96 5.14 9.81
CA ARG A 151 -5.46 6.14 10.76
C ARG A 151 -5.00 7.53 10.31
N PHE A 152 -5.81 8.55 10.59
CA PHE A 152 -5.56 9.92 10.16
C PHE A 152 -4.74 10.63 11.25
N PHE A 153 -3.46 10.27 11.40
CA PHE A 153 -2.64 10.83 12.48
C PHE A 153 -2.30 12.29 12.25
N GLU A 154 -1.99 12.66 11.00
CA GLU A 154 -1.57 14.02 10.65
C GLU A 154 -2.55 14.73 9.71
N GLY A 155 -3.75 14.18 9.47
CA GLY A 155 -4.61 14.65 8.40
C GLY A 155 -6.11 14.48 8.63
N THR A 156 -6.89 14.73 7.57
CA THR A 156 -8.34 14.89 7.66
C THR A 156 -9.12 13.85 6.84
N PRO A 157 -10.44 13.68 7.09
CA PRO A 157 -11.31 12.86 6.25
C PRO A 157 -11.35 13.29 4.79
N GLU A 158 -11.29 14.60 4.50
CA GLU A 158 -11.22 15.14 3.15
C GLU A 158 -9.96 14.68 2.42
N GLU A 159 -8.82 14.71 3.12
CA GLU A 159 -7.53 14.26 2.59
C GLU A 159 -7.55 12.76 2.30
N MET A 160 -8.01 11.91 3.23
CA MET A 160 -8.13 10.47 2.98
C MET A 160 -9.13 10.16 1.86
N HIS A 161 -10.27 10.86 1.81
CA HIS A 161 -11.22 10.71 0.72
C HIS A 161 -10.57 11.04 -0.63
N THR A 162 -9.82 12.14 -0.71
CA THR A 162 -9.09 12.52 -1.91
C THR A 162 -8.05 11.45 -2.28
N ALA A 163 -7.22 11.03 -1.33
CA ALA A 163 -6.19 10.02 -1.52
C ALA A 163 -6.76 8.70 -2.05
N LEU A 164 -7.79 8.15 -1.41
CA LEU A 164 -8.36 6.86 -1.81
C LEU A 164 -9.26 6.99 -3.06
N ASN A 165 -10.24 7.88 -3.02
CA ASN A 165 -11.37 7.88 -3.96
C ASN A 165 -11.17 8.78 -5.18
N LYS A 166 -10.14 9.64 -5.19
CA LYS A 166 -9.79 10.48 -6.35
C LYS A 166 -8.44 10.10 -6.91
N THR A 167 -7.42 9.97 -6.05
CA THR A 167 -6.05 9.70 -6.48
C THR A 167 -5.83 8.22 -6.79
N LEU A 168 -5.95 7.33 -5.81
CA LEU A 168 -5.68 5.90 -5.98
C LEU A 168 -6.78 5.20 -6.81
N ALA A 169 -8.05 5.54 -6.60
CA ALA A 169 -9.15 5.04 -7.43
C ALA A 169 -9.04 5.44 -8.91
N GLY A 170 -8.28 6.51 -9.22
CA GLY A 170 -7.99 6.95 -10.58
C GLY A 170 -6.92 6.13 -11.31
N LEU A 171 -6.23 5.21 -10.62
CA LEU A 171 -5.30 4.27 -11.23
C LEU A 171 -6.04 3.24 -12.11
N PRO A 172 -5.34 2.59 -13.06
CA PRO A 172 -5.92 1.48 -13.80
C PRO A 172 -6.44 0.38 -12.85
N GLY A 173 -7.61 -0.17 -13.17
CA GLY A 173 -8.35 -1.05 -12.26
C GLY A 173 -7.63 -2.34 -11.86
N ASP A 174 -6.85 -2.91 -12.77
CA ASP A 174 -6.02 -4.10 -12.61
C ASP A 174 -4.69 -3.84 -11.86
N THR A 175 -4.49 -2.64 -11.32
CA THR A 175 -3.31 -2.31 -10.50
C THR A 175 -3.32 -3.10 -9.21
N VAL A 176 -2.33 -3.96 -8.99
CA VAL A 176 -2.18 -4.75 -7.77
C VAL A 176 -1.74 -3.87 -6.60
N VAL A 177 -2.34 -4.04 -5.43
CA VAL A 177 -2.05 -3.25 -4.23
C VAL A 177 -1.01 -3.94 -3.35
N PHE A 178 0.03 -3.19 -2.97
CA PHE A 178 1.08 -3.59 -2.03
C PHE A 178 1.10 -2.64 -0.84
N CYS A 179 0.46 -3.02 0.27
CA CYS A 179 0.24 -2.14 1.43
C CYS A 179 1.23 -2.38 2.59
N GLY A 180 1.33 -1.44 3.52
CA GLY A 180 2.32 -1.45 4.60
C GLY A 180 2.19 -2.58 5.62
N HIS A 181 0.97 -3.09 5.84
CA HIS A 181 0.69 -4.04 6.92
C HIS A 181 -0.31 -5.14 6.55
N GLU A 182 -0.23 -6.27 7.24
CA GLU A 182 -1.19 -7.39 7.20
C GLU A 182 -2.40 -7.16 8.13
N TYR A 183 -3.11 -6.04 7.97
CA TYR A 183 -4.31 -5.72 8.75
C TYR A 183 -5.61 -6.32 8.21
N THR A 184 -5.53 -7.14 7.17
CA THR A 184 -6.67 -7.54 6.36
C THR A 184 -7.75 -8.24 7.16
N LYS A 185 -7.41 -9.13 8.11
CA LYS A 185 -8.42 -9.78 8.96
C LYS A 185 -9.27 -8.77 9.73
N GLY A 186 -8.64 -7.77 10.36
CA GLY A 186 -9.36 -6.73 11.09
C GLY A 186 -10.13 -5.78 10.17
N ASN A 187 -9.58 -5.48 9.00
CA ASN A 187 -10.23 -4.66 7.98
C ASN A 187 -11.50 -5.33 7.44
N VAL A 188 -11.42 -6.63 7.14
CA VAL A 188 -12.53 -7.45 6.66
C VAL A 188 -13.62 -7.60 7.72
N ALA A 189 -13.23 -7.82 8.97
CA ALA A 189 -14.18 -7.82 10.09
C ALA A 189 -15.01 -6.53 10.12
N PHE A 190 -14.36 -5.38 9.96
CA PHE A 190 -15.05 -4.08 9.92
C PHE A 190 -15.95 -3.95 8.67
N SER A 191 -15.41 -4.18 7.47
CA SER A 191 -16.17 -4.08 6.22
C SER A 191 -17.38 -5.02 6.21
N ALA A 192 -17.24 -6.24 6.71
CA ALA A 192 -18.33 -7.21 6.82
C ALA A 192 -19.36 -6.85 7.90
N GLY A 193 -18.99 -6.09 8.93
CA GLY A 193 -19.96 -5.57 9.89
C GLY A 193 -20.72 -4.34 9.39
N VAL A 194 -20.12 -3.55 8.49
CA VAL A 194 -20.80 -2.40 7.83
C VAL A 194 -21.72 -2.89 6.70
N VAL A 195 -21.24 -3.75 5.81
CA VAL A 195 -22.01 -4.26 4.66
C VAL A 195 -22.02 -5.80 4.61
N PRO A 196 -22.78 -6.47 5.51
CA PRO A 196 -22.72 -7.93 5.68
C PRO A 196 -23.17 -8.73 4.45
N ASN A 197 -23.95 -8.15 3.55
CA ASN A 197 -24.46 -8.85 2.37
C ASN A 197 -23.69 -8.50 1.07
N ASN A 198 -22.66 -7.64 1.14
CA ASN A 198 -21.88 -7.29 -0.03
C ASN A 198 -21.06 -8.50 -0.50
N ALA A 199 -21.33 -8.96 -1.72
CA ALA A 199 -20.73 -10.18 -2.27
C ALA A 199 -19.20 -10.12 -2.39
N ALA A 200 -18.61 -8.94 -2.66
CA ALA A 200 -17.16 -8.77 -2.74
C ALA A 200 -16.52 -8.85 -1.34
N VAL A 201 -17.16 -8.24 -0.34
CA VAL A 201 -16.73 -8.38 1.07
C VAL A 201 -16.84 -9.82 1.54
N GLN A 202 -17.91 -10.54 1.19
CA GLN A 202 -18.07 -11.96 1.59
C GLN A 202 -17.03 -12.88 0.95
N LYS A 203 -16.59 -12.60 -0.29
CA LYS A 203 -15.44 -13.32 -0.88
C LYS A 203 -14.16 -13.11 -0.06
N LEU A 204 -13.95 -11.90 0.44
CA LEU A 204 -12.78 -11.58 1.25
C LEU A 204 -12.87 -12.19 2.66
N VAL A 205 -14.06 -12.27 3.26
CA VAL A 205 -14.32 -13.06 4.48
C VAL A 205 -13.90 -14.51 4.27
N GLU A 206 -14.31 -15.13 3.16
CA GLU A 206 -13.93 -16.52 2.87
C GLU A 206 -12.43 -16.69 2.64
N PHE A 207 -11.80 -15.73 1.95
CA PHE A 207 -10.34 -15.71 1.75
C PHE A 207 -9.60 -15.75 3.10
N VAL A 208 -9.98 -14.88 4.04
CA VAL A 208 -9.39 -14.81 5.38
C VAL A 208 -9.69 -16.09 6.18
N ARG A 209 -10.94 -16.56 6.17
CA ARG A 209 -11.38 -17.73 6.94
C ARG A 209 -10.67 -19.02 6.52
N THR A 210 -10.43 -19.18 5.22
CA THR A 210 -9.79 -20.38 4.66
C THR A 210 -8.26 -20.32 4.67
N GLY A 211 -7.67 -19.17 5.00
CA GLY A 211 -6.22 -18.99 4.97
C GLY A 211 -5.63 -19.10 3.57
N GLN A 212 -6.39 -18.68 2.54
CA GLN A 212 -5.91 -18.65 1.17
C GLN A 212 -4.61 -17.84 1.07
N ASN A 213 -3.76 -18.23 0.11
CA ASN A 213 -2.41 -17.68 -0.04
C ASN A 213 -1.57 -17.73 1.25
N LYS A 214 -1.76 -18.76 2.08
CA LYS A 214 -1.10 -18.90 3.40
C LYS A 214 -1.36 -17.71 4.33
N GLY A 215 -2.47 -17.02 4.15
CA GLY A 215 -2.86 -15.85 4.94
C GLY A 215 -2.22 -14.54 4.52
N VAL A 216 -1.36 -14.51 3.49
CA VAL A 216 -0.73 -13.29 2.97
C VAL A 216 -1.69 -12.63 1.97
N THR A 217 -2.02 -11.35 2.18
CA THR A 217 -3.02 -10.65 1.34
C THR A 217 -2.42 -9.57 0.46
N THR A 218 -1.25 -9.04 0.82
CA THR A 218 -0.53 -8.10 -0.05
C THR A 218 -0.17 -8.74 -1.39
N GLY A 219 -0.31 -7.98 -2.49
CA GLY A 219 -0.02 -8.48 -3.83
C GLY A 219 -1.09 -9.41 -4.43
N VAL A 220 -2.24 -9.56 -3.76
CA VAL A 220 -3.37 -10.42 -4.21
C VAL A 220 -4.49 -9.62 -4.87
N PHE A 221 -4.87 -8.48 -4.27
CA PHE A 221 -6.02 -7.68 -4.67
C PHE A 221 -5.62 -6.46 -5.49
N THR A 222 -6.55 -6.02 -6.34
CA THR A 222 -6.37 -4.88 -7.24
C THR A 222 -7.15 -3.64 -6.79
N ILE A 223 -6.87 -2.49 -7.39
CA ILE A 223 -7.65 -1.26 -7.18
C ILE A 223 -9.15 -1.48 -7.47
N ASP A 224 -9.51 -2.27 -8.49
CA ASP A 224 -10.91 -2.59 -8.78
C ASP A 224 -11.52 -3.59 -7.80
N ASP A 225 -10.73 -4.45 -7.15
CA ASP A 225 -11.21 -5.22 -6.00
C ASP A 225 -11.52 -4.27 -4.83
N GLU A 226 -10.58 -3.40 -4.46
CA GLU A 226 -10.75 -2.47 -3.32
C GLU A 226 -11.98 -1.57 -3.48
N LYS A 227 -12.24 -1.04 -4.69
CA LYS A 227 -13.45 -0.26 -5.00
C LYS A 227 -14.77 -1.03 -4.75
N ARG A 228 -14.73 -2.36 -4.62
CA ARG A 228 -15.91 -3.21 -4.39
C ARG A 228 -16.04 -3.72 -2.96
N HIS A 229 -14.94 -3.85 -2.21
CA HIS A 229 -14.95 -4.46 -0.87
C HIS A 229 -14.28 -3.64 0.23
N ASN A 230 -13.78 -2.44 -0.07
CA ASN A 230 -13.22 -1.53 0.93
C ASN A 230 -14.24 -0.44 1.24
N VAL A 231 -14.80 -0.45 2.44
CA VAL A 231 -15.85 0.52 2.82
C VAL A 231 -15.37 1.97 2.79
N PHE A 232 -14.07 2.23 2.93
CA PHE A 232 -13.47 3.56 2.78
C PHE A 232 -13.38 4.02 1.31
N MET A 233 -13.54 3.09 0.36
CA MET A 233 -13.66 3.37 -1.08
C MET A 233 -15.12 3.31 -1.58
N LEU A 234 -16.06 3.05 -0.68
CA LEU A 234 -17.50 2.95 -0.93
C LEU A 234 -18.28 4.07 -0.23
N VAL A 235 -17.66 5.23 -0.03
CA VAL A 235 -18.26 6.33 0.75
C VAL A 235 -19.51 6.95 0.09
N ASP A 236 -19.75 6.70 -1.19
CA ASP A 236 -20.96 7.09 -1.90
C ASP A 236 -22.00 5.97 -2.00
N ASP A 237 -21.68 4.76 -1.53
CA ASP A 237 -22.57 3.61 -1.58
C ASP A 237 -23.77 3.76 -0.61
N ALA A 238 -24.97 3.48 -1.11
CA ALA A 238 -26.20 3.67 -0.36
C ALA A 238 -26.33 2.69 0.83
N GLU A 239 -25.82 1.47 0.70
CA GLU A 239 -25.83 0.50 1.80
C GLU A 239 -24.86 0.93 2.90
N VAL A 240 -23.66 1.38 2.54
CA VAL A 240 -22.67 1.92 3.49
C VAL A 240 -23.25 3.12 4.24
N LYS A 241 -23.81 4.11 3.52
CA LYS A 241 -24.41 5.30 4.13
C LYS A 241 -25.54 4.95 5.10
N LYS A 242 -26.44 4.06 4.69
CA LYS A 242 -27.54 3.57 5.53
C LYS A 242 -27.04 2.83 6.77
N ALA A 243 -26.03 1.98 6.63
CA ALA A 243 -25.50 1.19 7.72
C ALA A 243 -24.93 2.04 8.87
N ILE A 244 -24.44 3.23 8.55
CA ILE A 244 -23.87 4.18 9.53
C ILE A 244 -24.77 5.38 9.85
N GLY A 245 -26.01 5.41 9.32
CA GLY A 245 -27.01 6.45 9.57
C GLY A 245 -26.71 7.81 8.92
N LEU A 246 -26.10 7.81 7.73
CA LEU A 246 -25.66 8.99 6.98
C LEU A 246 -26.20 9.02 5.54
N GLU A 247 -27.45 8.61 5.32
CA GLU A 247 -28.08 8.45 3.99
C GLU A 247 -28.03 9.70 3.11
N SER A 248 -28.10 10.90 3.71
CA SER A 248 -28.07 12.18 2.99
C SER A 248 -26.71 12.89 3.07
N ALA A 249 -25.71 12.29 3.71
CA ALA A 249 -24.42 12.94 3.93
C ALA A 249 -23.49 12.85 2.70
N GLY A 250 -22.54 13.79 2.64
CA GLY A 250 -21.46 13.77 1.65
C GLY A 250 -20.42 12.67 1.95
N PRO A 251 -19.59 12.31 0.95
CA PRO A 251 -18.59 11.24 1.09
C PRO A 251 -17.53 11.51 2.17
N VAL A 252 -17.25 12.79 2.46
CA VAL A 252 -16.31 13.21 3.50
C VAL A 252 -16.84 12.90 4.90
N GLU A 253 -18.11 13.21 5.17
CA GLU A 253 -18.75 12.89 6.46
C GLU A 253 -18.83 11.37 6.68
N VAL A 254 -19.10 10.63 5.60
CA VAL A 254 -19.09 9.15 5.60
C VAL A 254 -17.70 8.61 5.90
N MET A 255 -16.66 9.14 5.25
CA MET A 255 -15.25 8.79 5.52
C MET A 255 -14.90 9.03 7.00
N ALA A 256 -15.25 10.20 7.55
CA ALA A 256 -15.01 10.55 8.94
C ALA A 256 -15.67 9.54 9.88
N LYS A 257 -16.96 9.25 9.66
CA LYS A 257 -17.73 8.35 10.51
C LYS A 257 -17.24 6.91 10.45
N LEU A 258 -16.95 6.39 9.27
CA LEU A 258 -16.35 5.06 9.10
C LEU A 258 -15.02 4.95 9.84
N ARG A 259 -14.19 6.00 9.77
CA ARG A 259 -12.88 6.01 10.43
C ARG A 259 -13.01 5.96 11.93
N GLU A 260 -13.93 6.74 12.51
CA GLU A 260 -14.25 6.74 13.94
C GLU A 260 -14.74 5.37 14.41
N LEU A 261 -15.71 4.78 13.70
CA LEU A 261 -16.26 3.46 14.03
C LEU A 261 -15.17 2.37 14.02
N LYS A 262 -14.27 2.41 13.03
CA LYS A 262 -13.14 1.46 12.99
C LYS A 262 -12.13 1.72 14.10
N ASN A 263 -11.89 2.98 14.47
CA ASN A 263 -10.98 3.33 15.56
C ASN A 263 -11.50 2.86 16.93
N SER A 264 -12.82 2.90 17.15
CA SER A 264 -13.47 2.45 18.38
C SER A 264 -13.79 0.94 18.40
N GLY A 265 -13.46 0.20 17.34
CA GLY A 265 -13.75 -1.23 17.22
C GLY A 265 -15.25 -1.54 17.12
N GLN A 266 -16.04 -0.60 16.64
CA GLN A 266 -17.47 -0.77 16.40
C GLN A 266 -17.71 -1.40 15.02
N MET A 267 -18.88 -2.04 14.86
CA MET A 267 -19.29 -2.69 13.61
C MET A 267 -18.29 -3.76 13.13
N MET A 268 -17.72 -4.52 14.06
CA MET A 268 -16.82 -5.62 13.75
C MET A 268 -17.60 -6.93 13.67
N ALA A 269 -17.63 -7.55 12.49
CA ALA A 269 -18.13 -8.92 12.31
C ALA A 269 -17.12 -9.94 12.85
N LYS A 270 -17.60 -11.16 13.13
CA LYS A 270 -16.73 -12.31 13.38
C LYS A 270 -16.33 -12.92 12.05
N VAL A 271 -15.03 -12.94 11.76
CA VAL A 271 -14.43 -13.45 10.52
C VAL A 271 -13.27 -14.39 10.79
#